data_AF-A0A4C1YE73-F1
#
_entry.id   AF-A0A4C1YE73-F1
#
_cell.length_a   1.000
_cell.length_b   1.000
_cell.length_c   1.000
_cell.angle_alpha   90.00
_cell.angle_beta   90.00
_cell.angle_gamma   90.00
#
_symmetry.space_group_name_H-M   'P 1'
#
loop_
_entity.id
_entity.type
_entity.pdbx_description
1 polymer ?
#
loop_
_entity_poly.entity_id
_entity_poly.type
_entity_poly.pdbx_seq_one_letter_code
_entity_poly.pdbx_strand_id
1 'polypeptide(L)'
;MLNWEAHVPEPLKGDNPTYRLAHHYRPFTFVGLDYFGPFCMTVGRQHRKRYLALFTCLTTRAVHLEIAGDLSAVSAVLALRRMISRRGYPRRDIFR
;
A
#
# COMPACT_ATOMS: atom_id res chain seq x y z
N MET A 1 35.41 26.22 -23.96
CA MET A 1 34.45 25.78 -22.92
C MET A 1 33.64 24.65 -23.55
N LEU A 2 33.90 23.39 -23.17
CA LEU A 2 33.18 22.24 -23.74
C LEU A 2 31.90 22.00 -22.95
N ASN A 3 30.75 22.02 -23.62
CA ASN A 3 29.46 21.63 -23.06
C ASN A 3 29.49 20.13 -22.71
N TRP A 4 29.29 19.81 -21.44
CA TRP A 4 29.42 18.47 -20.85
C TRP A 4 28.07 17.82 -20.52
N GLU A 5 26.97 18.23 -21.16
CA GLU A 5 25.65 17.65 -20.91
C GLU A 5 25.62 16.15 -21.26
N ALA A 6 25.92 15.32 -20.25
CA ALA A 6 25.87 13.88 -20.34
C ALA A 6 24.40 13.47 -20.42
N HIS A 7 23.95 13.08 -21.61
CA HIS A 7 22.67 12.43 -21.78
C HIS A 7 22.74 11.06 -21.10
N VAL A 8 22.14 10.94 -19.91
CA VAL A 8 22.01 9.65 -19.22
C VAL A 8 20.82 8.92 -19.86
N PRO A 9 21.03 7.83 -20.62
CA PRO A 9 19.93 7.09 -21.21
C PRO A 9 19.06 6.48 -20.11
N GLU A 10 17.74 6.47 -20.33
CA GLU A 10 16.85 5.79 -19.39
C GLU A 10 17.23 4.30 -19.28
N PRO A 11 17.27 3.72 -18.08
CA PRO A 11 17.55 2.30 -17.91
C PRO A 11 16.48 1.46 -18.61
N LEU A 12 16.87 0.29 -19.14
CA LEU A 12 15.95 -0.66 -19.76
C LEU A 12 14.87 -1.09 -18.76
N LYS A 13 13.66 -0.57 -18.95
CA LYS A 13 12.46 -0.94 -18.20
C LYS A 13 11.94 -2.21 -18.88
N GLY A 14 12.27 -3.39 -18.37
CA GLY A 14 11.66 -4.65 -18.82
C GLY A 14 10.13 -4.62 -18.70
N ASP A 15 9.44 -5.69 -19.08
CA ASP A 15 7.96 -5.76 -19.07
C ASP A 15 7.38 -5.80 -17.63
N ASN A 16 7.44 -4.65 -16.97
CA ASN A 16 6.96 -4.43 -15.63
C ASN A 16 5.83 -3.40 -15.67
N PRO A 17 4.77 -3.61 -14.87
CA PRO A 17 3.74 -2.60 -14.70
C PRO A 17 4.34 -1.26 -14.24
N THR A 18 3.85 -0.17 -14.81
CA THR A 18 4.36 1.19 -14.59
C THR A 18 4.44 1.58 -13.11
N TYR A 19 3.51 1.11 -12.29
CA TYR A 19 3.48 1.37 -10.84
C TYR A 19 4.65 0.74 -10.07
N ARG A 20 5.30 -0.31 -10.60
CA ARG A 20 6.50 -0.91 -9.99
C ARG A 20 7.74 -0.05 -10.23
N LEU A 21 7.73 0.74 -11.29
CA LEU A 21 8.85 1.59 -11.71
C LEU A 21 8.70 3.06 -11.27
N ALA A 22 7.68 3.33 -10.45
CA ALA A 22 7.23 4.67 -10.11
C ALA A 22 8.05 5.33 -8.98
N HIS A 23 9.39 5.29 -9.10
CA HIS A 23 10.36 5.72 -8.09
C HIS A 23 10.34 7.23 -7.79
N HIS A 24 9.78 8.05 -8.68
CA HIS A 24 9.57 9.49 -8.46
C HIS A 24 8.30 9.81 -7.65
N TYR A 25 7.52 8.81 -7.28
CA TYR A 25 6.33 8.99 -6.45
C TYR A 25 6.61 8.62 -4.99
N ARG A 26 5.87 9.25 -4.08
CA ARG A 26 5.97 8.91 -2.66
C ARG A 26 5.57 7.45 -2.40
N PRO A 27 6.16 6.77 -1.41
CA PRO A 27 5.70 5.45 -0.98
C PRO A 27 4.19 5.43 -0.69
N PHE A 28 3.54 4.30 -0.92
CA PHE A 28 2.08 4.13 -0.80
C PHE A 28 1.25 5.02 -1.75
N THR A 29 1.84 5.56 -2.83
CA THR A 29 1.05 6.12 -3.94
C THR A 29 0.29 5.02 -4.67
N PHE A 30 0.91 3.86 -4.85
CA PHE A 30 0.31 2.69 -5.49
C PHE A 30 0.25 1.57 -4.46
N VAL A 31 -0.96 1.16 -4.09
CA VAL A 31 -1.20 0.26 -2.96
C VAL A 31 -2.13 -0.86 -3.38
N GLY A 32 -1.73 -2.09 -3.10
CA GLY A 32 -2.64 -3.24 -3.07
C GLY A 32 -3.17 -3.45 -1.65
N LEU A 33 -4.41 -3.90 -1.53
CA LEU A 33 -5.04 -4.26 -0.25
C LEU A 33 -5.32 -5.76 -0.23
N ASP A 34 -4.84 -6.43 0.80
CA ASP A 34 -5.13 -7.84 1.09
C ASP A 34 -5.51 -8.02 2.57
N TYR A 35 -6.01 -9.20 2.94
CA TYR A 35 -6.42 -9.53 4.30
C TYR A 35 -5.76 -10.82 4.79
N PHE A 36 -5.28 -10.81 6.04
CA PHE A 36 -4.73 -11.97 6.71
C PHE A 36 -5.44 -12.24 8.04
N GLY A 37 -5.67 -13.51 8.38
CA GLY A 37 -6.39 -13.94 9.58
C GLY A 37 -7.37 -15.09 9.32
N PRO A 38 -8.24 -15.46 10.27
CA PRO A 38 -8.64 -14.70 11.46
C PRO A 38 -7.74 -14.94 12.68
N PHE A 39 -7.50 -13.87 13.43
CA PHE A 39 -6.85 -13.91 14.74
C PHE A 39 -7.88 -13.78 15.85
N CYS A 40 -7.87 -14.68 16.82
CA CYS A 40 -8.66 -14.52 18.04
C CYS A 40 -7.93 -13.57 18.98
N MET A 41 -8.44 -12.35 19.11
CA MET A 41 -7.90 -11.32 20.00
C MET A 41 -8.87 -11.05 21.14
N THR A 42 -8.33 -10.84 22.34
CA THR A 42 -9.13 -10.38 23.48
C THR A 42 -9.38 -8.88 23.34
N VAL A 43 -10.65 -8.48 23.28
CA VAL A 43 -11.10 -7.09 23.24
C VAL A 43 -11.98 -6.87 24.46
N GLY A 44 -11.44 -6.21 25.48
CA GLY A 44 -12.09 -6.09 26.79
C GLY A 44 -12.24 -7.46 27.46
N ARG A 45 -13.48 -7.86 27.78
CA ARG A 45 -13.79 -9.17 28.40
C ARG A 45 -14.21 -10.25 27.39
N GLN A 46 -14.10 -9.99 26.09
CA GLN A 46 -14.57 -10.89 25.04
C GLN A 46 -13.44 -11.29 24.09
N HIS A 47 -13.46 -12.53 23.61
CA HIS A 47 -12.62 -12.97 22.50
C HIS A 47 -13.34 -12.71 21.18
N ARG A 48 -12.71 -11.95 20.29
CA ARG A 48 -13.27 -11.62 18.96
C ARG A 48 -12.29 -11.99 17.86
N LYS A 49 -12.82 -12.50 16.75
CA LYS A 49 -12.05 -12.68 15.52
C LYS A 49 -11.73 -11.30 14.94
N ARG A 50 -10.48 -11.10 14.56
CA ARG A 50 -9.96 -9.91 13.90
C ARG A 50 -9.15 -10.30 12.68
N TYR A 51 -9.04 -9.40 11.73
CA TYR A 51 -8.24 -9.58 10.53
C TYR A 51 -7.20 -8.46 10.44
N LEU A 52 -6.12 -8.70 9.71
CA LEU A 52 -5.13 -7.69 9.38
C LEU A 52 -5.34 -7.28 7.93
N ALA A 53 -5.63 -6.00 7.70
CA ALA A 53 -5.59 -5.39 6.38
C ALA A 53 -4.13 -5.06 6.04
N LEU A 54 -3.63 -5.67 4.97
CA LEU A 54 -2.29 -5.55 4.44
C LEU A 54 -2.29 -4.53 3.30
N PHE A 55 -1.82 -3.32 3.57
CA PHE A 55 -1.62 -2.31 2.53
C PHE A 55 -0.19 -2.41 1.98
N THR A 56 -0.04 -2.98 0.79
CA THR A 56 1.28 -3.22 0.18
C THR A 56 1.59 -2.14 -0.83
N CYS A 57 2.70 -1.40 -0.65
CA CYS A 57 3.20 -0.48 -1.67
C CYS A 57 3.75 -1.27 -2.86
N LEU A 58 3.17 -1.06 -4.04
CA LEU A 58 3.54 -1.82 -5.24
C LEU A 58 4.87 -1.38 -5.86
N THR A 59 5.34 -0.18 -5.51
CA THR A 59 6.63 0.36 -5.95
C THR A 59 7.78 -0.17 -5.10
N THR A 60 7.66 -0.09 -3.77
CA THR A 60 8.77 -0.43 -2.84
C THR A 60 8.62 -1.77 -2.14
N ARG A 61 7.46 -2.44 -2.26
CA ARG A 61 7.08 -3.65 -1.49
C ARG A 61 6.98 -3.47 0.02
N ALA A 62 6.99 -2.24 0.51
CA ALA A 62 6.72 -1.96 1.92
C ALA A 62 5.27 -2.31 2.29
N VAL A 63 5.06 -2.93 3.45
CA VAL A 63 3.74 -3.31 3.94
C VAL A 63 3.35 -2.43 5.13
N HIS A 64 2.11 -1.93 5.11
CA HIS A 64 1.49 -1.21 6.19
C HIS A 64 0.30 -2.00 6.74
N LEU A 65 0.34 -2.30 8.04
CA LEU A 65 -0.64 -3.17 8.69
C LEU A 65 -1.70 -2.34 9.43
N GLU A 66 -2.96 -2.73 9.26
CA GLU A 66 -4.08 -2.20 10.04
C GLU A 66 -4.93 -3.36 10.57
N ILE A 67 -5.40 -3.24 11.80
CA ILE A 67 -6.39 -4.20 12.32
C ILE A 67 -7.75 -3.84 11.72
N ALA A 68 -8.43 -4.84 11.17
CA ALA A 68 -9.82 -4.79 10.73
C ALA A 68 -10.70 -5.60 11.68
N GLY A 69 -11.90 -5.07 11.95
CA GLY A 69 -12.83 -5.69 12.88
C GLY A 69 -13.38 -7.02 12.38
N ASP A 70 -13.62 -7.08 11.08
CA ASP A 70 -14.18 -8.18 10.29
C ASP A 70 -13.83 -7.93 8.80
N LEU A 71 -14.34 -8.79 7.90
CA LEU A 71 -14.20 -8.65 6.44
C LEU A 71 -15.30 -7.78 5.81
N SER A 72 -15.96 -6.91 6.59
CA SER A 72 -16.98 -6.00 6.05
C SER A 72 -16.36 -4.79 5.35
N ALA A 73 -17.13 -4.19 4.42
CA ALA A 73 -16.75 -2.94 3.77
C ALA A 73 -16.54 -1.79 4.76
N VAL A 74 -17.31 -1.74 5.85
CA VAL A 74 -17.17 -0.71 6.89
C VAL A 74 -15.80 -0.84 7.56
N SER A 75 -15.41 -2.06 7.95
CA SER A 75 -14.08 -2.33 8.51
C SER A 75 -12.96 -1.98 7.53
N ALA A 76 -13.15 -2.25 6.23
CA ALA A 76 -12.19 -1.90 5.17
C ALA A 76 -12.02 -0.39 5.02
N VAL A 77 -13.11 0.38 4.98
CA VAL A 77 -13.06 1.84 4.91
C VAL A 77 -12.36 2.42 6.13
N LEU A 78 -12.63 1.90 7.33
CA LEU A 78 -11.95 2.36 8.55
C LEU A 78 -10.45 2.04 8.53
N ALA A 79 -10.05 0.87 8.05
CA ALA A 79 -8.64 0.51 7.86
C ALA A 79 -7.96 1.42 6.83
N LEU A 80 -8.62 1.68 5.70
CA LEU A 80 -8.13 2.59 4.66
C LEU A 80 -7.95 4.00 5.20
N ARG A 81 -8.89 4.53 6.00
CA ARG A 81 -8.77 5.86 6.63
C ARG A 81 -7.55 5.93 7.55
N ARG A 82 -7.27 4.89 8.33
CA ARG A 82 -6.08 4.82 9.19
C ARG A 82 -4.77 4.74 8.39
N MET A 83 -4.77 4.02 7.26
CA MET A 83 -3.64 4.01 6.33
C MET A 83 -3.41 5.39 5.72
N ILE A 84 -4.46 6.04 5.21
CA ILE A 84 -4.40 7.38 4.62
C ILE A 84 -3.89 8.41 5.64
N SER A 85 -4.36 8.34 6.89
CA SER A 85 -3.90 9.24 7.95
C SER A 85 -2.40 9.12 8.23
N ARG A 86 -1.77 7.96 7.99
CA ARG A 86 -0.34 7.74 8.26
C ARG A 86 0.55 7.82 7.02
N ARG A 87 0.04 7.45 5.84
CA ARG A 87 0.82 7.29 4.59
C ARG A 87 0.35 8.22 3.44
N GLY A 88 -0.74 8.95 3.65
CA GLY A 88 -1.36 9.81 2.64
C GLY A 88 -2.30 9.06 1.69
N TYR A 89 -3.00 9.80 0.83
CA TYR A 89 -4.03 9.24 -0.06
C TYR A 89 -3.45 8.45 -1.25
N PRO A 90 -3.72 7.15 -1.39
CA PRO A 90 -3.25 6.37 -2.53
C PRO A 90 -3.90 6.86 -3.84
N ARG A 91 -3.22 6.70 -4.97
CA ARG A 91 -3.76 7.10 -6.28
C ARG A 91 -4.94 6.20 -6.65
N ARG A 92 -5.99 6.81 -7.22
CA ARG A 92 -7.25 6.14 -7.57
C ARG A 92 -7.08 4.98 -8.57
N ASP A 93 -6.08 5.05 -9.43
CA ASP A 93 -5.97 4.20 -10.63
C ASP A 93 -5.63 2.73 -10.33
N ILE A 94 -5.33 2.36 -9.07
CA ILE A 94 -4.81 1.02 -8.72
C ILE A 94 -5.72 0.24 -7.75
N PHE A 95 -6.88 0.78 -7.38
CA PHE A 95 -7.91 0.01 -6.65
C PHE A 95 -8.87 -0.77 -7.56
N ARG A 96 -8.42 -1.20 -8.74
CA ARG A 96 -9.24 -2.03 -9.65
C ARG A 96 -8.97 -3.51 -9.43
#